data_AF-W5YHP8-F1
#
_entry.id   AF-W5YHP8-F1
#
_cell.length_a   1.000
_cell.length_b   1.000
_cell.length_c   1.000
_cell.angle_alpha   90.00
_cell.angle_beta   90.00
_cell.angle_gamma   90.00
#
_symmetry.space_group_name_H-M   'P 1'
#
loop_
_entity.id
_entity.type
_entity.pdbx_description
1 polymer ?
#
loop_
_entity_poly.entity_id
_entity_poly.type
_entity_poly.pdbx_seq_one_letter_code
_entity_poly.pdbx_strand_id
1 'polypeptide(L)'
;MNKDYPVPAGYLERETEVKKSRFIARVAPVGSRDEVKAWLEQAQQDHPDARHICWAYQIGRPGAAAEAAMNDDGEPSGTAGKPILNVIQHKDMGDVLVMVIRYFGGIKLGAGGLVRAYAGAAESVLSAVERVVQKPMLVADVTMGFADEQPVRHWCGLHGATLESVEYGAMVSARVSLPQQAVDEFTAFCDAQKLDYGFDR
;
A
#
# COMPACT_ATOMS: atom_id res chain seq x y z
N MET A 1 15.43 10.17 -11.27
CA MET A 1 15.19 10.31 -9.81
C MET A 1 14.50 9.04 -9.37
N ASN A 2 15.09 8.26 -8.47
CA ASN A 2 14.54 6.94 -8.12
C ASN A 2 13.11 7.13 -7.60
N LYS A 3 12.14 6.52 -8.28
CA LYS A 3 10.71 6.62 -7.96
C LYS A 3 10.27 5.49 -7.05
N ASP A 4 11.18 4.59 -6.75
CA ASP A 4 11.03 3.48 -5.82
C ASP A 4 10.88 3.99 -4.39
N TYR A 5 9.95 3.40 -3.64
CA TYR A 5 9.80 3.64 -2.21
C TYR A 5 9.33 2.37 -1.50
N PRO A 6 9.65 2.21 -0.20
CA PRO A 6 9.25 1.02 0.52
C PRO A 6 7.76 1.06 0.86
N VAL A 7 7.12 -0.10 0.75
CA VAL A 7 5.74 -0.35 1.14
C VAL A 7 5.69 -1.64 2.00
N PRO A 8 4.66 -1.85 2.81
CA PRO A 8 4.48 -3.12 3.53
C PRO A 8 4.36 -4.27 2.53
N ALA A 9 5.08 -5.38 2.76
CA ALA A 9 4.97 -6.58 1.93
C ALA A 9 3.58 -7.24 2.02
N GLY A 10 2.84 -6.96 3.09
CA GLY A 10 1.53 -7.51 3.35
C GLY A 10 0.98 -7.06 4.70
N TYR A 11 -0.09 -7.72 5.12
CA TYR A 11 -0.71 -7.50 6.42
C TYR A 11 0.16 -8.02 7.57
N LEU A 12 0.21 -7.27 8.67
CA LEU A 12 0.75 -7.74 9.94
C LEU A 12 -0.04 -7.14 11.11
N GLU A 13 -0.22 -7.93 12.17
CA GLU A 13 -0.79 -7.48 13.44
C GLU A 13 0.21 -7.68 14.58
N ARG A 14 0.26 -6.71 15.50
CA ARG A 14 1.00 -6.82 16.76
C ARG A 14 0.23 -6.18 17.90
N GLU A 15 0.42 -6.75 19.08
CA GLU A 15 -0.19 -6.23 20.30
C GLU A 15 0.84 -5.65 21.26
N THR A 16 0.47 -4.56 21.93
CA THR A 16 1.19 -3.97 23.05
C THR A 16 0.24 -3.67 24.20
N GLU A 17 0.75 -3.67 25.43
CA GLU A 17 -0.02 -3.32 26.62
C GLU A 17 0.62 -2.13 27.35
N VAL A 18 -0.20 -1.12 27.69
CA VAL A 18 0.23 0.06 28.47
C VAL A 18 -0.79 0.32 29.58
N LYS A 19 -0.36 0.19 30.83
CA LYS A 19 -1.21 0.34 32.03
C LYS A 19 -2.53 -0.45 31.90
N LYS A 20 -2.44 -1.74 31.58
CA LYS A 20 -3.58 -2.66 31.35
C LYS A 20 -4.45 -2.34 30.14
N SER A 21 -4.21 -1.22 29.43
CA SER A 21 -4.88 -0.94 28.17
C SER A 21 -4.16 -1.69 27.07
N ARG A 22 -4.92 -2.39 26.23
CA ARG A 22 -4.41 -3.22 25.14
C ARG A 22 -4.51 -2.43 23.84
N PHE A 23 -3.43 -2.42 23.07
CA PHE A 23 -3.32 -1.73 21.78
C PHE A 23 -2.91 -2.75 20.73
N ILE A 24 -3.84 -3.08 19.84
CA ILE A 24 -3.65 -4.02 18.74
C ILE A 24 -3.41 -3.19 17.49
N ALA A 25 -2.17 -3.13 17.02
CA ALA A 25 -1.78 -2.42 15.83
C ALA A 25 -1.79 -3.36 14.62
N ARG A 26 -2.46 -2.94 13.55
CA ARG A 26 -2.49 -3.60 12.26
C ARG A 26 -1.86 -2.69 11.22
N VAL A 27 -1.05 -3.27 10.33
CA VAL A 27 -0.56 -2.60 9.12
C VAL A 27 -1.02 -3.37 7.90
N ALA A 28 -1.35 -2.65 6.83
CA ALA A 28 -1.65 -3.23 5.53
C ALA A 28 -1.13 -2.33 4.40
N PRO A 29 -0.70 -2.90 3.26
CA PRO A 29 -0.48 -2.14 2.05
C PRO A 29 -1.83 -1.66 1.50
N VAL A 30 -1.89 -0.41 1.05
CA VAL A 30 -3.10 0.19 0.45
C VAL A 30 -2.72 1.13 -0.69
N GLY A 31 -3.36 0.97 -1.84
CA GLY A 31 -3.19 1.83 -3.02
C GLY A 31 -4.28 2.89 -3.18
N SER A 32 -5.38 2.79 -2.41
CA SER A 32 -6.57 3.62 -2.60
C SER A 32 -7.34 3.87 -1.30
N ARG A 33 -8.18 4.92 -1.30
CA ARG A 33 -9.12 5.19 -0.19
C ARG A 33 -10.13 4.07 0.02
N ASP A 34 -10.54 3.42 -1.07
CA ASP A 34 -11.53 2.34 -1.01
C ASP A 34 -10.95 1.11 -0.30
N GLU A 35 -9.68 0.78 -0.57
CA GLU A 35 -8.95 -0.25 0.19
C GLU A 35 -8.82 0.13 1.68
N VAL A 36 -8.51 1.40 1.99
CA VAL A 36 -8.48 1.87 3.39
C VAL A 36 -9.83 1.62 4.07
N LYS A 37 -10.93 2.00 3.41
CA LYS A 37 -12.28 1.81 3.94
C LYS A 37 -12.59 0.33 4.18
N ALA A 38 -12.25 -0.56 3.24
CA ALA A 38 -12.45 -1.99 3.39
C ALA A 38 -11.69 -2.57 4.59
N TRP A 39 -10.44 -2.14 4.81
CA TRP A 39 -9.66 -2.55 5.98
C TRP A 39 -10.25 -2.07 7.31
N LEU A 40 -10.77 -0.84 7.34
CA LEU A 40 -11.42 -0.29 8.54
C LEU A 40 -12.73 -1.03 8.86
N GLU A 41 -13.53 -1.35 7.83
CA GLU A 41 -14.73 -2.16 7.98
C GLU A 41 -14.39 -3.56 8.53
N GLN A 42 -13.33 -4.19 8.01
CA GLN A 42 -12.85 -5.48 8.54
C GLN A 42 -12.39 -5.37 9.99
N ALA A 43 -11.64 -4.33 10.36
CA ALA A 43 -11.21 -4.12 11.74
C ALA A 43 -12.40 -3.94 12.70
N GLN A 44 -13.47 -3.25 12.26
CA GLN A 44 -14.70 -3.10 13.03
C GLN A 44 -15.46 -4.42 13.20
N GLN A 45 -15.45 -5.29 12.17
CA GLN A 45 -16.05 -6.62 12.24
C GLN A 45 -15.28 -7.57 13.15
N ASP A 46 -13.94 -7.51 13.11
CA ASP A 46 -13.07 -8.33 13.95
C ASP A 46 -13.10 -7.90 15.42
N HIS A 47 -13.32 -6.60 15.67
CA HIS A 47 -13.32 -5.99 16.99
C HIS A 47 -14.60 -5.20 17.29
N PRO A 48 -15.78 -5.84 17.32
CA PRO A 48 -17.06 -5.15 17.49
C PRO A 48 -17.19 -4.45 18.85
N ASP A 49 -16.49 -4.94 19.87
CA ASP A 49 -16.48 -4.37 21.22
C ASP A 49 -15.43 -3.25 21.43
N ALA A 50 -14.61 -2.97 20.42
CA ALA A 50 -13.62 -1.90 20.51
C ALA A 50 -14.30 -0.53 20.52
N ARG A 51 -13.86 0.35 21.42
CA ARG A 51 -14.38 1.72 21.50
C ARG A 51 -13.69 2.68 20.55
N HIS A 52 -12.44 2.37 20.21
CA HIS A 52 -11.58 3.22 19.41
C HIS A 52 -10.76 2.34 18.46
N ILE A 53 -10.93 2.57 17.16
CA ILE A 53 -10.11 2.09 16.05
C ILE A 53 -9.50 3.33 15.40
N CYS A 54 -8.45 3.85 16.02
CA CYS A 54 -7.74 5.01 15.53
C CYS A 54 -6.84 4.59 14.37
N TRP A 55 -6.65 5.44 13.37
CA TRP A 55 -5.90 5.05 12.19
C TRP A 55 -5.18 6.23 11.53
N ALA A 56 -4.19 5.90 10.71
CA ALA A 56 -3.61 6.81 9.74
C ALA A 56 -3.14 6.05 8.50
N TYR A 57 -3.16 6.70 7.35
CA TYR A 57 -2.56 6.16 6.13
C TYR A 57 -1.78 7.22 5.37
N GLN A 58 -0.91 6.73 4.49
CA GLN A 58 -0.20 7.50 3.48
C GLN A 58 -0.21 6.71 2.17
N ILE A 59 -0.75 7.30 1.10
CA ILE A 59 -0.78 6.70 -0.24
C ILE A 59 0.14 7.51 -1.16
N GLY A 60 0.99 6.80 -1.86
CA GLY A 60 2.07 7.34 -2.66
C GLY A 60 3.38 7.52 -1.89
N ARG A 61 4.32 8.16 -2.58
CA ARG A 61 5.72 8.24 -2.17
C ARG A 61 5.89 8.99 -0.84
N PRO A 62 6.67 8.46 0.11
CA PRO A 62 7.10 9.20 1.31
C PRO A 62 7.66 10.59 1.01
N GLY A 63 7.25 11.59 1.79
CA GLY A 63 7.65 12.99 1.62
C GLY A 63 7.00 13.73 0.45
N ALA A 64 6.35 13.02 -0.49
CA ALA A 64 5.61 13.56 -1.62
C ALA A 64 4.32 12.75 -1.85
N ALA A 65 3.68 12.33 -0.76
CA ALA A 65 2.53 11.45 -0.83
C ALA A 65 1.39 12.15 -1.55
N ALA A 66 0.74 11.43 -2.46
CA ALA A 66 -0.45 11.94 -3.13
C ALA A 66 -1.56 12.20 -2.11
N GLU A 67 -1.60 11.36 -1.07
CA GLU A 67 -2.61 11.44 -0.05
C GLU A 67 -2.11 10.99 1.32
N ALA A 68 -2.57 11.66 2.37
CA ALA A 68 -2.41 11.22 3.75
C ALA A 68 -3.61 11.69 4.60
N ALA A 69 -4.09 10.82 5.48
CA ALA A 69 -5.14 11.17 6.44
C ALA A 69 -4.97 10.38 7.74
N MET A 70 -5.64 10.85 8.79
CA MET A 70 -5.61 10.26 10.12
C MET A 70 -6.92 10.51 10.86
N ASN A 71 -7.27 9.64 11.79
CA ASN A 71 -8.47 9.75 12.60
C ASN A 71 -8.21 9.26 14.03
N ASP A 72 -8.62 10.06 15.01
CA ASP A 72 -8.50 9.74 16.44
C ASP A 72 -9.67 8.85 16.94
N ASP A 73 -10.71 8.64 16.13
CA ASP A 73 -11.87 7.79 16.44
C ASP A 73 -12.44 7.96 17.86
N GLY A 74 -12.69 9.21 18.25
CA GLY A 74 -13.25 9.54 19.57
C GLY A 74 -12.24 9.61 20.72
N GLU A 75 -10.96 9.30 20.50
CA GLU A 75 -9.89 9.70 21.41
C GLU A 75 -9.75 11.23 21.44
N PRO A 76 -9.14 11.81 22.50
CA PRO A 76 -8.84 13.23 22.52
C PRO A 76 -8.05 13.67 21.28
N SER A 77 -8.45 14.80 20.71
CA SER A 77 -7.90 15.28 19.43
C SER A 77 -6.37 15.33 19.42
N GLY A 78 -5.79 14.73 18.38
CA GLY A 78 -4.36 14.67 18.14
C GLY A 78 -3.59 13.68 19.02
N THR A 79 -4.28 12.85 19.81
CA THR A 79 -3.61 11.90 20.73
C THR A 79 -3.47 10.48 20.18
N ALA A 80 -4.06 10.16 19.03
CA ALA A 80 -4.00 8.83 18.43
C ALA A 80 -3.60 8.86 16.94
N GLY A 81 -4.44 9.40 16.07
CA GLY A 81 -4.22 9.43 14.62
C GLY A 81 -2.93 10.16 14.24
N LYS A 82 -2.68 11.33 14.84
CA LYS A 82 -1.45 12.10 14.59
C LYS A 82 -0.17 11.35 14.99
N PRO A 83 -0.07 10.77 16.20
CA PRO A 83 1.03 9.88 16.54
C PRO A 83 1.25 8.72 15.56
N ILE A 84 0.18 8.06 15.09
CA ILE A 84 0.28 6.97 14.12
C ILE A 84 0.87 7.49 12.79
N LEU A 85 0.33 8.59 12.27
CA LEU A 85 0.80 9.20 11.01
C LEU A 85 2.26 9.63 11.10
N ASN A 86 2.68 10.23 12.22
CA ASN A 86 4.07 10.62 12.43
C ASN A 86 5.00 9.40 12.33
N VAL A 87 4.62 8.25 12.91
CA VAL A 87 5.43 7.03 12.82
C VAL A 87 5.51 6.52 11.38
N ILE A 88 4.41 6.53 10.62
CA ILE A 88 4.42 6.19 9.18
C ILE A 88 5.45 7.07 8.44
N GLN A 89 5.39 8.38 8.66
CA GLN A 89 6.29 9.35 8.02
C GLN A 89 7.75 9.16 8.44
N HIS A 90 8.01 8.86 9.71
CA HIS A 90 9.36 8.58 10.19
C HIS A 90 9.92 7.25 9.68
N LYS A 91 9.05 6.28 9.39
CA LYS A 91 9.45 4.98 8.80
C LYS A 91 9.73 5.06 7.31
N ASP A 92 9.49 6.22 6.71
CA ASP A 92 9.71 6.53 5.29
C ASP A 92 9.01 5.51 4.37
N MET A 93 7.76 5.17 4.68
CA MET A 93 6.99 4.13 4.00
C MET A 93 5.73 4.70 3.33
N GLY A 94 5.48 4.29 2.09
CA GLY A 94 4.31 4.68 1.29
C GLY A 94 3.27 3.57 1.22
N ASP A 95 2.16 3.84 0.53
CA ASP A 95 1.06 2.90 0.28
C ASP A 95 0.70 2.05 1.51
N VAL A 96 0.50 2.71 2.65
CA VAL A 96 0.43 2.07 3.96
C VAL A 96 -0.72 2.62 4.78
N LEU A 97 -1.47 1.71 5.38
CA LEU A 97 -2.47 1.97 6.42
C LEU A 97 -1.97 1.36 7.73
N VAL A 98 -2.09 2.12 8.82
CA VAL A 98 -1.96 1.60 10.18
C VAL A 98 -3.24 1.89 10.95
N MET A 99 -3.80 0.83 11.54
CA MET A 99 -4.95 0.88 12.44
C MET A 99 -4.51 0.45 13.83
N VAL A 100 -5.02 1.10 14.88
CA VAL A 100 -4.75 0.75 16.26
C VAL A 100 -6.07 0.62 17.01
N ILE A 101 -6.43 -0.62 17.28
CA ILE A 101 -7.60 -1.00 18.07
C ILE A 101 -7.22 -0.91 19.55
N ARG A 102 -8.00 -0.16 20.34
CA ARG A 102 -7.75 0.02 21.76
C ARG A 102 -8.86 -0.58 22.62
N TYR A 103 -8.45 -1.39 23.60
CA TYR A 103 -9.28 -1.80 24.73
C TYR A 103 -8.81 -1.11 26.02
N PHE A 104 -9.73 -0.40 26.69
CA PHE A 104 -9.40 0.36 27.90
C PHE A 104 -9.18 -0.55 29.11
N GLY A 105 -8.03 -0.38 29.77
CA GLY A 105 -7.61 -1.20 30.92
C GLY A 105 -8.06 -0.74 32.30
N GLY A 106 -8.98 0.23 32.40
CA GLY A 106 -9.40 0.82 33.67
C GLY A 106 -8.51 1.94 34.21
N ILE A 107 -7.32 2.17 33.63
CA ILE A 107 -6.37 3.20 34.07
C ILE A 107 -6.21 4.27 32.99
N LYS A 108 -6.54 5.52 33.32
CA LYS A 108 -6.36 6.66 32.40
C LYS A 108 -4.88 6.91 32.12
N LEU A 109 -4.54 7.06 30.83
CA LEU A 109 -3.17 7.34 30.38
C LEU A 109 -2.83 8.84 30.38
N GLY A 110 -3.84 9.71 30.28
CA GLY A 110 -3.67 11.13 29.99
C GLY A 110 -3.20 11.37 28.54
N ALA A 111 -3.30 12.60 28.05
CA ALA A 111 -3.01 12.93 26.65
C ALA A 111 -1.60 12.49 26.21
N GLY A 112 -0.57 12.84 26.99
CA GLY A 112 0.81 12.42 26.68
C GLY A 112 1.04 10.91 26.78
N GLY A 113 0.27 10.19 27.60
CA GLY A 113 0.32 8.74 27.68
C GLY A 113 -0.31 8.07 26.46
N LEU A 114 -1.44 8.60 25.97
CA LEU A 114 -2.09 8.16 24.73
C LEU A 114 -1.17 8.34 23.53
N VAL A 115 -0.59 9.54 23.39
CA VAL A 115 0.36 9.86 22.31
C VAL A 115 1.48 8.82 22.25
N ARG A 116 2.10 8.47 23.39
CA ARG A 116 3.16 7.47 23.44
C ARG A 116 2.66 6.06 23.17
N ALA A 117 1.47 5.70 23.65
CA ALA A 117 0.92 4.36 23.45
C ALA A 117 0.56 4.10 21.99
N TYR A 118 -0.12 5.05 21.31
CA TYR A 118 -0.45 4.93 19.89
C TYR A 118 0.79 4.95 19.00
N ALA A 119 1.75 5.84 19.26
CA ALA A 119 3.02 5.84 18.55
C ALA A 119 3.77 4.51 18.76
N GLY A 120 3.84 4.01 20.00
CA GLY A 120 4.52 2.74 20.30
C GLY A 120 3.86 1.54 19.63
N ALA A 121 2.53 1.50 19.57
CA ALA A 121 1.79 0.45 18.89
C ALA A 121 2.08 0.47 17.37
N ALA A 122 1.99 1.63 16.73
CA ALA A 122 2.32 1.80 15.31
C ALA A 122 3.79 1.45 15.02
N GLU A 123 4.72 1.88 15.88
CA GLU A 123 6.15 1.58 15.77
C GLU A 123 6.41 0.07 15.84
N SER A 124 5.68 -0.63 16.72
CA SER A 124 5.83 -2.07 16.90
C SER A 124 5.54 -2.83 15.61
N VAL A 125 4.46 -2.49 14.90
CA VAL A 125 4.04 -3.19 13.69
C VAL A 125 4.88 -2.76 12.47
N LEU A 126 5.16 -1.46 12.31
CA LEU A 126 5.94 -0.93 11.19
C LEU A 126 7.42 -1.30 11.23
N SER A 127 7.94 -1.68 12.40
CA SER A 127 9.31 -2.20 12.53
C SER A 127 9.41 -3.70 12.28
N ALA A 128 8.29 -4.42 12.36
CA ALA A 128 8.24 -5.87 12.21
C ALA A 128 7.76 -6.31 10.82
N VAL A 129 6.95 -5.50 10.15
CA VAL A 129 6.47 -5.81 8.81
C VAL A 129 7.62 -5.81 7.81
N GLU A 130 7.65 -6.84 6.97
CA GLU A 130 8.60 -6.91 5.85
C GLU A 130 8.33 -5.76 4.88
N ARG A 131 9.40 -5.22 4.29
CA ARG A 131 9.34 -4.11 3.35
C ARG A 131 9.67 -4.60 1.96
N VAL A 132 8.84 -4.24 0.99
CA VAL A 132 9.13 -4.43 -0.42
C VAL A 132 9.22 -3.08 -1.12
N VAL A 133 9.90 -3.03 -2.24
CA VAL A 133 10.05 -1.81 -3.03
C VAL A 133 8.90 -1.73 -4.01
N GLN A 134 8.08 -0.68 -3.88
CA GLN A 134 7.08 -0.33 -4.88
C GLN A 134 7.80 0.24 -6.10
N LYS A 135 7.66 -0.45 -7.24
CA LYS A 135 8.20 -0.01 -8.52
C LYS A 135 7.10 0.70 -9.30
N PRO A 136 7.36 1.88 -9.88
CA PRO A 136 6.38 2.52 -10.75
C PRO A 136 6.11 1.60 -11.94
N MET A 137 4.85 1.29 -12.17
CA MET A 137 4.40 0.56 -13.35
C MET A 137 3.87 1.55 -14.39
N LEU A 138 4.04 1.22 -15.66
CA LEU A 138 3.43 1.90 -16.79
C LEU A 138 2.59 0.89 -17.55
N VAL A 139 1.53 1.38 -18.17
CA VAL A 139 0.65 0.58 -19.01
C VAL A 139 0.95 0.90 -20.47
N ALA A 140 1.10 -0.15 -21.28
CA ALA A 140 1.20 -0.07 -22.71
C ALA A 140 0.07 -0.88 -23.36
N ASP A 141 -0.64 -0.27 -24.29
CA ASP A 141 -1.53 -0.99 -25.20
C ASP A 141 -0.69 -1.49 -26.38
N VAL A 142 -0.82 -2.77 -26.71
CA VAL A 142 -0.07 -3.44 -27.77
C VAL A 142 -1.02 -4.16 -28.70
N THR A 143 -0.88 -3.92 -30.00
CA THR A 143 -1.58 -4.65 -31.05
C THR A 143 -0.59 -5.52 -31.82
N MET A 144 -0.92 -6.80 -31.94
CA MET A 144 -0.01 -7.83 -32.42
C MET A 144 -0.73 -8.93 -33.21
N GLY A 145 0.02 -9.71 -33.98
CA GLY A 145 -0.48 -10.94 -34.59
C GLY A 145 -0.63 -12.06 -33.57
N PHE A 146 -1.44 -13.07 -33.88
CA PHE A 146 -1.64 -14.23 -32.98
C PHE A 146 -0.35 -14.98 -32.62
N ALA A 147 0.64 -15.00 -33.51
CA ALA A 147 1.92 -15.66 -33.27
C ALA A 147 2.80 -14.91 -32.25
N ASP A 148 2.56 -13.60 -32.06
CA ASP A 148 3.40 -12.71 -31.25
C ASP A 148 2.90 -12.58 -29.80
N GLU A 149 1.67 -13.05 -29.52
CA GLU A 149 1.07 -13.06 -28.18
C GLU A 149 1.92 -13.85 -27.18
N GLN A 150 2.31 -15.07 -27.55
CA GLN A 150 3.13 -15.92 -26.68
C GLN A 150 4.53 -15.33 -26.42
N PRO A 151 5.26 -14.79 -27.42
CA PRO A 151 6.46 -13.99 -27.19
C PRO A 151 6.27 -12.81 -26.24
N VAL A 152 5.22 -12.00 -26.40
CA VAL A 152 4.93 -10.87 -25.51
C VAL A 152 4.68 -11.36 -24.08
N ARG A 153 3.87 -12.42 -23.92
CA ARG A 153 3.60 -13.05 -22.63
C ARG A 153 4.87 -13.56 -21.96
N HIS A 154 5.74 -14.19 -22.74
CA HIS A 154 7.02 -14.69 -22.23
C HIS A 154 7.93 -13.55 -21.78
N TRP A 155 8.05 -12.49 -22.58
CA TRP A 155 8.78 -11.29 -22.20
C TRP A 155 8.24 -10.71 -20.89
N CYS A 156 6.90 -10.59 -20.76
CA CYS A 156 6.31 -10.09 -19.52
C CYS A 156 6.77 -10.88 -18.28
N GLY A 157 6.72 -12.20 -18.35
CA GLY A 157 7.13 -13.09 -17.25
C GLY A 157 8.60 -12.97 -16.84
N LEU A 158 9.50 -12.58 -17.75
CA LEU A 158 10.93 -12.41 -17.46
C LEU A 158 11.28 -11.04 -16.87
N HIS A 159 10.49 -10.01 -17.20
CA HIS A 159 10.81 -8.62 -16.88
C HIS A 159 9.94 -8.02 -15.76
N GLY A 160 9.19 -8.87 -15.05
CA GLY A 160 8.30 -8.44 -13.96
C GLY A 160 7.12 -7.61 -14.44
N ALA A 161 6.68 -7.85 -15.67
CA ALA A 161 5.52 -7.24 -16.29
C ALA A 161 4.36 -8.25 -16.39
N THR A 162 3.15 -7.77 -16.60
CA THR A 162 1.93 -8.58 -16.64
C THR A 162 1.02 -8.16 -17.79
N LEU A 163 0.37 -9.12 -18.42
CA LEU A 163 -0.75 -8.87 -19.34
C LEU A 163 -2.03 -8.69 -18.51
N GLU A 164 -2.51 -7.45 -18.40
CA GLU A 164 -3.73 -7.10 -17.65
C GLU A 164 -5.00 -7.57 -18.39
N SER A 165 -5.00 -7.41 -19.71
CA SER A 165 -6.06 -7.89 -20.58
C SER A 165 -5.50 -8.34 -21.93
N VAL A 166 -6.20 -9.29 -22.55
CA VAL A 166 -5.93 -9.75 -23.91
C VAL A 166 -7.27 -9.98 -24.61
N GLU A 167 -7.46 -9.31 -25.74
CA GLU A 167 -8.64 -9.39 -26.58
C GLU A 167 -8.29 -9.98 -27.93
N TYR A 168 -9.09 -10.95 -28.38
CA TYR A 168 -8.89 -11.65 -29.64
C TYR A 168 -9.94 -11.19 -30.65
N GLY A 169 -9.51 -10.39 -31.63
CA GLY A 169 -10.33 -9.92 -32.74
C GLY A 169 -9.73 -10.34 -34.08
N ALA A 170 -9.70 -9.42 -35.04
CA ALA A 170 -8.95 -9.61 -36.29
C ALA A 170 -7.43 -9.65 -36.05
N MET A 171 -6.98 -8.96 -34.99
CA MET A 171 -5.64 -8.99 -34.41
C MET A 171 -5.78 -9.25 -32.90
N VAL A 172 -4.66 -9.48 -32.22
CA VAL A 172 -4.63 -9.56 -30.75
C VAL A 172 -4.32 -8.16 -30.20
N SER A 173 -5.15 -7.68 -29.29
CA SER A 173 -4.91 -6.44 -28.55
C SER A 173 -4.68 -6.79 -27.08
N ALA A 174 -3.60 -6.28 -26.50
CA ALA A 174 -3.25 -6.58 -25.12
C ALA A 174 -2.85 -5.33 -24.37
N ARG A 175 -3.21 -5.30 -23.09
CA ARG A 175 -2.74 -4.28 -22.14
C ARG A 175 -1.64 -4.85 -21.28
N VAL A 176 -0.45 -4.27 -21.38
CA VAL A 176 0.76 -4.70 -20.68
C VAL A 176 1.10 -3.71 -19.59
N SER A 177 1.14 -4.16 -18.35
CA SER A 177 1.65 -3.40 -17.20
C SER A 177 3.09 -3.80 -16.93
N LEU A 178 4.02 -2.86 -17.00
CA LEU A 178 5.45 -3.11 -16.90
C LEU A 178 6.16 -2.10 -15.99
N PRO A 179 7.25 -2.49 -15.31
CA PRO A 179 8.04 -1.55 -14.53
C PRO A 179 8.58 -0.43 -15.42
N GLN A 180 8.55 0.81 -14.93
CA GLN A 180 9.03 1.96 -15.70
C GLN A 180 10.49 1.81 -16.15
N GLN A 181 11.32 1.11 -15.38
CA GLN A 181 12.70 0.81 -15.74
C GLN A 181 12.84 -0.15 -16.94
N ALA A 182 11.80 -0.89 -17.28
CA ALA A 182 11.79 -1.85 -18.39
C ALA A 182 11.23 -1.25 -19.70
N VAL A 183 10.85 0.03 -19.72
CA VAL A 183 10.28 0.71 -20.89
C VAL A 183 11.20 0.66 -22.10
N ASP A 184 12.48 0.99 -21.93
CA ASP A 184 13.44 1.04 -23.04
C ASP A 184 13.65 -0.36 -23.63
N GLU A 185 13.72 -1.37 -22.77
CA GLU A 185 13.85 -2.78 -23.17
C GLU A 185 12.59 -3.31 -23.86
N PHE A 186 11.41 -2.93 -23.36
CA PHE A 186 10.13 -3.29 -23.96
C PHE A 186 9.94 -2.65 -25.33
N THR A 187 10.28 -1.36 -25.46
CA THR A 187 10.27 -0.60 -26.72
C THR A 187 11.16 -1.31 -27.75
N ALA A 188 12.39 -1.68 -27.37
CA ALA A 188 13.29 -2.41 -28.26
C ALA A 188 12.75 -3.80 -28.66
N PHE A 189 12.10 -4.52 -27.74
CA PHE A 189 11.46 -5.80 -28.02
C PHE A 189 10.30 -5.64 -29.02
N CYS A 190 9.40 -4.69 -28.80
CA CYS A 190 8.28 -4.41 -29.69
C CYS A 190 8.76 -3.98 -31.08
N ASP A 191 9.78 -3.12 -31.17
CA ASP A 191 10.36 -2.68 -32.44
C ASP A 191 10.99 -3.85 -33.21
N ALA A 192 11.69 -4.75 -32.52
CA ALA A 192 12.31 -5.93 -33.14
C ALA A 192 11.27 -6.92 -33.70
N GLN A 193 10.13 -7.05 -33.02
CA GLN A 193 8.99 -7.88 -33.45
C GLN A 193 8.01 -7.12 -34.37
N LYS A 194 8.24 -5.83 -34.62
CA LYS A 194 7.37 -4.94 -35.42
C LYS A 194 5.94 -4.87 -34.90
N LEU A 195 5.79 -4.83 -33.58
CA LEU A 195 4.49 -4.68 -32.92
C LEU A 195 4.05 -3.21 -32.95
N ASP A 196 2.73 -2.99 -32.95
CA ASP A 196 2.16 -1.66 -32.75
C ASP A 196 1.90 -1.46 -31.25
N TYR A 197 2.37 -0.35 -30.67
CA TYR A 197 2.26 -0.11 -29.23
C TYR A 197 2.21 1.37 -28.87
N GLY A 198 1.58 1.67 -27.73
CA GLY A 198 1.56 2.99 -27.14
C GLY A 198 1.50 2.91 -25.61
N PHE A 199 2.21 3.80 -24.93
CA PHE A 199 2.14 3.93 -23.47
C PHE A 199 1.03 4.90 -23.09
N ASP A 200 0.18 4.50 -22.13
CA ASP A 200 -0.77 5.40 -21.51
C ASP A 200 -0.02 6.53 -20.79
N ARG A 201 -0.47 7.77 -21.00
CA ARG A 201 0.13 8.98 -20.41
C ARG A 201 -0.44 9.30 -19.04
#